data_AF-A0A2N2T1B8-F1
#
_entry.id   AF-A0A2N2T1B8-F1
#
_cell.length_a   1.000
_cell.length_b   1.000
_cell.length_c   1.000
_cell.angle_alpha   90.00
_cell.angle_beta   90.00
_cell.angle_gamma   90.00
#
_symmetry.space_group_name_H-M   'P 1'
#
loop_
_entity.id
_entity.type
_entity.pdbx_description
1 polymer ?
#
loop_
_entity_poly.entity_id
_entity_poly.type
_entity_poly.pdbx_seq_one_letter_code
_entity_poly.pdbx_strand_id
1 'polypeptide(L)'
;MIIEKSIVRRYLVLSVIASTLPVLSIGLLYDHFTGNALEQLLGEKISTHLTATANRLGAYVEARRYQIETLANYPGIDDYSSQKKSQPSSEVTALLQIESDLPDLYGILFFDAEGRLQRVVPGQAAAGPPYWSDRPFETAHLPVTTLGETEILGPMPAAAGDS
;
A
#
# COMPACT_ATOMS: atom_id res chain seq x y z
N MET A 1 -70.57 -5.17 41.72
CA MET A 1 -70.27 -4.35 40.53
C MET A 1 -68.75 -4.33 40.31
N ILE A 2 -68.19 -5.36 39.64
CA ILE A 2 -66.73 -5.54 39.46
C ILE A 2 -66.36 -5.76 37.97
N ILE A 3 -67.35 -5.85 37.08
CA ILE A 3 -67.15 -6.22 35.68
C ILE A 3 -66.66 -5.05 34.80
N GLU A 4 -66.90 -3.80 35.21
CA GLU A 4 -66.56 -2.62 34.38
C GLU A 4 -65.06 -2.28 34.34
N LYS A 5 -64.31 -2.59 35.41
CA LYS A 5 -62.86 -2.32 35.48
C LYS A 5 -62.05 -3.17 34.49
N SER A 6 -62.56 -4.34 34.11
CA SER A 6 -61.87 -5.28 33.22
C SER A 6 -61.99 -4.88 31.75
N ILE A 7 -63.18 -4.46 31.32
CA ILE A 7 -63.45 -4.09 29.93
C ILE A 7 -62.72 -2.80 29.58
N VAL A 8 -62.86 -1.75 30.39
CA VAL A 8 -62.21 -0.45 30.13
C VAL A 8 -60.68 -0.61 30.09
N ARG A 9 -60.08 -1.36 31.02
CA ARG A 9 -58.65 -1.66 31.02
C ARG A 9 -58.21 -2.42 29.77
N ARG A 10 -59.00 -3.38 29.31
CA ARG A 10 -58.68 -4.19 28.11
C ARG A 10 -58.75 -3.36 26.83
N TYR A 11 -59.74 -2.46 26.72
CA TYR A 11 -59.84 -1.53 25.59
C TYR A 11 -58.73 -0.47 25.62
N LEU A 12 -58.34 0.02 26.80
CA LEU A 12 -57.22 0.96 26.94
C LEU A 12 -55.90 0.32 26.51
N VAL A 13 -55.62 -0.91 26.95
CA VAL A 13 -54.42 -1.66 26.52
C VAL A 13 -54.44 -1.93 25.01
N LEU A 14 -55.59 -2.32 24.44
CA LEU A 14 -55.73 -2.52 22.99
C LEU A 14 -55.50 -1.22 22.21
N SER A 15 -55.97 -0.08 22.71
CA SER A 15 -55.76 1.24 22.10
C SER A 15 -54.30 1.67 22.12
N VAL A 16 -53.59 1.48 23.24
CA VAL A 16 -52.16 1.80 23.35
C VAL A 16 -51.32 0.91 22.44
N ILE A 17 -51.64 -0.38 22.37
CA ILE A 17 -50.97 -1.30 21.45
C ILE A 17 -51.25 -0.89 20.01
N ALA A 18 -52.52 -0.60 19.67
CA ALA A 18 -52.90 -0.20 18.32
C ALA A 18 -52.25 1.11 17.86
N SER A 19 -51.99 2.06 18.77
CA SER A 19 -51.30 3.31 18.44
C SER A 19 -49.77 3.20 18.42
N THR A 20 -49.20 2.34 19.27
CA THR A 20 -47.73 2.23 19.43
C THR A 20 -47.11 1.25 18.43
N LEU A 21 -47.84 0.20 18.06
CA LEU A 21 -47.33 -0.87 17.19
C LEU A 21 -46.95 -0.36 15.78
N PRO A 22 -47.71 0.54 15.13
CA PRO A 22 -47.28 1.14 13.86
C PRO A 22 -45.99 1.94 13.98
N VAL A 23 -45.83 2.70 15.07
CA VAL A 23 -44.63 3.54 15.31
C VAL A 23 -43.40 2.65 15.53
N LEU A 24 -43.54 1.59 16.33
CA LEU A 24 -42.48 0.60 16.55
C LEU A 24 -42.10 -0.11 15.24
N SER A 25 -43.09 -0.52 14.45
CA SER A 25 -42.85 -1.16 13.16
C SER A 25 -42.07 -0.25 12.19
N ILE A 26 -42.42 1.03 12.12
CA ILE A 26 -41.70 2.00 11.29
C ILE A 26 -40.27 2.19 11.80
N GLY A 27 -40.06 2.27 13.12
CA GLY A 27 -38.72 2.38 13.70
C GLY A 27 -37.82 1.19 13.36
N LEU A 28 -38.33 -0.03 13.51
CA LEU A 28 -37.60 -1.25 13.16
C LEU A 28 -37.31 -1.33 11.65
N LEU A 29 -38.27 -0.94 10.81
CA LEU A 29 -38.09 -0.93 9.36
C LEU A 29 -37.04 0.11 8.94
N TYR A 30 -37.03 1.28 9.59
CA TYR A 30 -36.04 2.32 9.34
C TYR A 30 -34.63 1.87 9.74
N ASP A 31 -34.48 1.23 10.89
CA ASP A 31 -33.18 0.73 11.37
C ASP A 31 -32.61 -0.33 10.41
N HIS A 32 -33.45 -1.28 9.99
CA HIS A 32 -33.04 -2.32 9.04
C HIS A 32 -32.72 -1.75 7.65
N PHE A 33 -33.51 -0.79 7.16
CA PHE A 33 -33.26 -0.17 5.86
C PHE A 33 -32.00 0.69 5.88
N THR A 34 -31.78 1.46 6.95
CA THR A 34 -30.63 2.36 7.10
C THR A 34 -29.34 1.58 7.28
N GLY A 35 -29.35 0.51 8.10
CA GLY A 35 -28.20 -0.37 8.28
C GLY A 35 -27.75 -1.01 6.96
N ASN A 36 -28.69 -1.62 6.23
CA ASN A 36 -28.37 -2.28 4.95
C ASN A 36 -27.88 -1.30 3.88
N ALA A 37 -28.53 -0.14 3.76
CA ALA A 37 -28.10 0.89 2.80
C ALA A 37 -26.71 1.44 3.14
N LEU A 38 -26.43 1.66 4.43
CA LEU A 38 -25.14 2.15 4.89
C LEU A 38 -24.03 1.12 4.65
N GLU A 39 -24.25 -0.14 4.99
CA GLU A 39 -23.28 -1.23 4.76
C GLU A 39 -22.99 -1.40 3.27
N GLN A 40 -24.01 -1.36 2.41
CA GLN A 40 -23.83 -1.47 0.97
C GLN A 40 -23.03 -0.30 0.40
N LEU A 41 -23.37 0.94 0.77
CA LEU A 41 -22.65 2.14 0.32
C LEU A 41 -21.21 2.18 0.84
N LEU A 42 -20.98 1.78 2.09
CA LEU A 42 -19.64 1.70 2.65
C LEU A 42 -18.81 0.61 1.96
N GLY A 43 -19.39 -0.57 1.73
CA GLY A 43 -18.73 -1.67 1.03
C GLY A 43 -18.35 -1.29 -0.40
N GLU A 44 -19.28 -0.70 -1.15
CA GLU A 44 -19.04 -0.25 -2.53
C GLU A 44 -17.98 0.86 -2.60
N LYS A 45 -18.03 1.83 -1.67
CA LYS A 45 -17.04 2.90 -1.58
C LYS A 45 -15.66 2.36 -1.24
N ILE A 46 -15.55 1.48 -0.24
CA ILE A 46 -14.26 0.86 0.15
C ILE A 46 -13.71 0.04 -1.01
N SER A 47 -14.52 -0.80 -1.64
CA SER A 47 -14.14 -1.61 -2.80
C SER A 47 -13.64 -0.74 -3.96
N THR A 48 -14.35 0.36 -4.26
CA THR A 48 -13.98 1.31 -5.31
C THR A 48 -12.64 1.97 -5.01
N HIS A 49 -12.46 2.46 -3.77
CA HIS A 49 -11.19 3.08 -3.36
C HIS A 49 -10.04 2.07 -3.36
N LEU A 50 -10.28 0.84 -2.92
CA LEU A 50 -9.29 -0.23 -2.93
C LEU A 50 -8.86 -0.56 -4.36
N THR A 51 -9.83 -0.75 -5.26
CA THR A 51 -9.58 -1.03 -6.68
C THR A 51 -8.82 0.13 -7.34
N ALA A 52 -9.24 1.37 -7.10
CA ALA A 52 -8.55 2.54 -7.63
C ALA A 52 -7.11 2.65 -7.09
N THR A 53 -6.89 2.32 -5.82
CA THR A 53 -5.56 2.34 -5.20
C THR A 53 -4.68 1.22 -5.75
N ALA A 54 -5.21 0.01 -5.88
CA ALA A 54 -4.53 -1.14 -6.47
C ALA A 54 -4.11 -0.84 -7.91
N ASN A 55 -5.00 -0.25 -8.72
CA ASN A 55 -4.68 0.16 -10.09
C ASN A 55 -3.59 1.23 -10.15
N ARG A 56 -3.64 2.23 -9.27
CA ARG A 56 -2.60 3.28 -9.20
C ARG A 56 -1.25 2.71 -8.77
N LEU A 57 -1.24 1.82 -7.78
CA LEU A 57 -0.03 1.15 -7.34
C LEU A 57 0.56 0.29 -8.46
N GLY A 58 -0.27 -0.51 -9.14
CA GLY A 58 0.15 -1.32 -10.27
C GLY A 58 0.76 -0.48 -11.40
N ALA A 59 0.10 0.62 -11.79
CA ALA A 59 0.62 1.55 -12.79
C ALA A 59 1.95 2.20 -12.37
N TYR A 60 2.09 2.55 -11.09
CA TYR A 60 3.33 3.10 -10.54
C TYR A 60 4.48 2.09 -10.59
N VAL A 61 4.25 0.86 -10.14
CA VAL A 61 5.25 -0.20 -10.16
C VAL A 61 5.67 -0.51 -11.60
N GLU A 62 4.72 -0.58 -12.53
CA GLU A 62 5.03 -0.84 -13.93
C GLU A 62 5.86 0.28 -14.56
N ALA A 63 5.55 1.55 -14.27
CA ALA A 63 6.36 2.67 -14.72
C ALA A 63 7.80 2.59 -14.17
N ARG A 64 7.97 2.19 -12.91
CA ARG A 64 9.30 1.99 -12.30
C ARG A 64 10.04 0.80 -12.89
N ARG A 65 9.35 -0.29 -13.20
CA ARG A 65 9.92 -1.45 -13.90
C ARG A 65 10.49 -1.03 -15.26
N TYR A 66 9.71 -0.31 -16.07
CA TYR A 66 10.18 0.19 -17.37
C TYR A 66 11.39 1.12 -17.25
N GLN A 67 11.43 1.98 -16.24
CA GLN A 67 12.57 2.85 -15.99
C GLN A 67 13.82 2.04 -15.64
N ILE A 68 13.71 1.06 -14.73
CA ILE A 68 14.83 0.18 -14.36
C ILE A 68 15.32 -0.62 -15.56
N GLU A 69 14.40 -1.17 -16.37
CA GLU A 69 14.74 -1.88 -17.60
C GLU A 69 15.45 -0.97 -18.62
N THR A 70 15.02 0.29 -18.74
CA THR A 70 15.68 1.28 -19.60
C THR A 70 17.10 1.59 -19.10
N LEU A 71 17.28 1.75 -17.78
CA LEU A 71 18.58 1.98 -17.17
C LEU A 71 19.50 0.76 -17.31
N ALA A 72 18.97 -0.45 -17.12
CA ALA A 72 19.69 -1.70 -17.28
C ALA A 72 20.10 -2.00 -18.73
N ASN A 73 19.41 -1.41 -19.71
CA ASN A 73 19.78 -1.50 -21.13
C ASN A 73 20.61 -0.29 -21.61
N TYR A 74 20.95 0.65 -20.73
CA TYR A 74 21.70 1.84 -21.12
C TYR A 74 23.16 1.47 -21.51
N PRO A 75 23.69 2.00 -22.62
CA PRO A 75 25.06 1.69 -23.05
C PRO A 75 26.10 1.99 -21.95
N GLY A 76 26.87 0.97 -21.56
CA GLY A 76 27.93 1.11 -20.57
C GLY A 76 27.52 0.84 -19.12
N ILE A 77 26.26 0.45 -18.86
CA ILE A 77 25.79 0.09 -17.52
C ILE A 77 26.42 -1.24 -17.02
N ASP A 78 26.67 -2.21 -17.90
CA ASP A 78 27.36 -3.47 -17.57
C ASP A 78 28.82 -3.23 -17.14
N ASP A 79 29.48 -2.30 -17.83
CA ASP A 79 30.83 -1.84 -17.47
C ASP A 79 30.82 -1.06 -16.14
N TYR A 80 29.71 -0.41 -15.81
CA TYR A 80 29.52 0.32 -14.55
C TYR A 80 29.23 -0.63 -13.38
N SER A 81 28.45 -1.68 -13.59
CA SER A 81 28.06 -2.66 -12.56
C SER A 81 29.21 -3.59 -12.19
N SER A 82 30.09 -3.91 -13.14
CA SER A 82 31.25 -4.76 -12.89
C SER A 82 32.41 -4.00 -12.25
N GLN A 83 33.01 -4.55 -11.19
CA GLN A 83 34.24 -4.02 -10.55
C GLN A 83 35.48 -3.99 -11.48
N LYS A 84 35.34 -4.34 -12.77
CA LYS A 84 36.47 -4.56 -13.69
C LYS A 84 37.17 -3.28 -14.16
N LYS A 85 36.50 -2.11 -14.14
CA LYS A 85 37.11 -0.83 -14.50
C LYS A 85 37.29 0.05 -13.25
N SER A 86 38.53 0.45 -12.99
CA SER A 86 38.88 1.38 -11.90
C SER A 86 38.23 2.77 -12.03
N GLN A 87 37.67 3.10 -13.20
CA GLN A 87 36.84 4.29 -13.40
C GLN A 87 35.65 3.96 -14.30
N PRO A 88 34.40 4.06 -13.80
CA PRO A 88 33.22 4.04 -14.67
C PRO A 88 33.26 5.18 -15.68
N SER A 89 32.57 5.03 -16.81
CA SER A 89 32.39 6.13 -17.76
C SER A 89 31.72 7.31 -17.06
N SER A 90 32.26 8.51 -17.30
CA SER A 90 31.75 9.75 -16.70
C SER A 90 30.29 10.01 -17.09
N GLU A 91 29.88 9.61 -18.31
CA GLU A 91 28.52 9.79 -18.79
C GLU A 91 27.51 8.93 -18.02
N VAL A 92 27.80 7.65 -17.80
CA VAL A 92 26.90 6.73 -17.06
C VAL A 92 26.82 7.15 -15.60
N THR A 93 27.94 7.58 -15.02
CA THR A 93 27.96 8.09 -13.64
C THR A 93 27.08 9.32 -13.48
N ALA A 94 27.19 10.28 -14.40
CA ALA A 94 26.38 11.51 -14.36
C ALA A 94 24.88 11.20 -14.56
N LEU A 95 24.54 10.30 -15.47
CA LEU A 95 23.15 9.88 -15.69
C LEU A 95 22.56 9.24 -14.43
N LEU A 96 23.26 8.27 -13.84
CA LEU A 96 22.79 7.59 -12.63
C LEU A 96 22.68 8.55 -11.45
N GLN A 97 23.56 9.55 -11.34
CA GLN A 97 23.44 10.57 -10.31
C GLN A 97 22.15 11.39 -10.49
N ILE A 98 21.85 11.84 -11.70
CA ILE A 98 20.62 12.59 -12.02
C ILE A 98 19.38 11.75 -11.69
N GLU A 99 19.38 10.48 -12.07
CA GLU A 99 18.28 9.56 -11.76
C GLU A 99 18.15 9.33 -10.25
N SER A 100 19.27 9.21 -9.52
CA SER A 100 19.29 9.05 -8.07
C SER A 100 18.80 10.28 -7.30
N ASP A 101 18.87 11.47 -7.91
CA ASP A 101 18.45 12.73 -7.28
C ASP A 101 16.91 12.91 -7.27
N LEU A 102 16.15 11.95 -7.80
CA LEU A 102 14.69 11.94 -7.69
C LEU A 102 14.25 11.86 -6.20
N PRO A 103 13.25 12.66 -5.78
CA PRO A 103 12.88 12.79 -4.36
C PRO A 103 12.26 11.53 -3.77
N ASP A 104 11.78 10.61 -4.61
CA ASP A 104 11.18 9.35 -4.21
C ASP A 104 12.13 8.14 -4.37
N LEU A 105 13.41 8.41 -4.66
CA LEU A 105 14.45 7.41 -4.80
C LEU A 105 15.51 7.58 -3.70
N TYR A 106 15.75 6.51 -2.94
CA TYR A 106 16.83 6.49 -1.95
C TYR A 106 18.20 6.25 -2.60
N GLY A 107 18.24 5.57 -3.75
CA GLY A 107 19.46 5.34 -4.50
C GLY A 107 19.35 4.13 -5.39
N ILE A 108 20.39 3.91 -6.18
CA ILE A 108 20.50 2.79 -7.13
C ILE A 108 21.56 1.83 -6.59
N LEU A 109 21.18 0.56 -6.45
CA LEU A 109 22.02 -0.51 -5.90
C LEU A 109 22.35 -1.51 -7.01
N PHE A 110 23.63 -1.84 -7.16
CA PHE A 110 24.10 -2.85 -8.11
C PHE A 110 24.52 -4.10 -7.36
N PHE A 111 23.94 -5.24 -7.73
CA PHE A 111 24.24 -6.54 -7.13
C PHE A 111 24.92 -7.45 -8.15
N ASP A 112 25.75 -8.37 -7.66
CA ASP A 112 26.20 -9.50 -8.48
C ASP A 112 25.16 -10.63 -8.56
N ALA A 113 25.48 -11.67 -9.32
CA ALA A 113 24.61 -12.84 -9.49
C ALA A 113 24.36 -13.61 -8.18
N GLU A 114 25.24 -13.44 -7.17
CA GLU A 114 25.09 -14.03 -5.84
C GLU A 114 24.30 -13.12 -4.88
N GLY A 115 23.80 -11.97 -5.35
CA GLY A 115 23.04 -11.01 -4.55
C GLY A 115 23.89 -10.14 -3.63
N ARG A 116 25.20 -10.08 -3.83
CA ARG A 116 26.09 -9.22 -3.04
C ARG A 116 26.17 -7.84 -3.65
N LEU A 117 26.11 -6.81 -2.80
CA LEU A 117 26.19 -5.43 -3.21
C LEU A 117 27.59 -5.10 -3.76
N GLN A 118 27.65 -4.67 -5.03
CA GLN A 118 28.87 -4.32 -5.75
C GLN A 118 29.12 -2.82 -5.78
N ARG A 119 28.05 -2.03 -5.94
CA ARG A 119 28.13 -0.57 -6.03
C ARG A 119 26.83 0.09 -5.60
N VAL A 120 26.94 1.31 -5.07
CA VAL A 120 25.82 2.15 -4.64
C VAL A 120 25.93 3.52 -5.28
N VAL A 121 24.82 4.03 -5.80
CA VAL A 121 24.64 5.43 -6.18
C VAL A 121 23.59 6.01 -5.24
N PRO A 122 24.00 6.74 -4.18
CA PRO A 122 23.07 7.28 -3.20
C PRO A 122 22.27 8.45 -3.80
N GLY A 123 20.97 8.46 -3.54
CA GLY A 123 20.10 9.59 -3.87
C GLY A 123 20.11 10.67 -2.80
N GLN A 124 19.44 11.80 -3.07
CA GLN A 124 19.32 12.90 -2.10
C GLN A 124 18.57 12.50 -0.82
N ALA A 125 17.64 11.54 -0.93
CA ALA A 125 16.87 11.02 0.20
C ALA A 125 17.60 9.91 0.97
N ALA A 126 18.78 9.46 0.50
CA ALA A 126 19.53 8.39 1.13
C ALA A 126 19.96 8.76 2.55
N ALA A 127 19.66 7.91 3.52
CA ALA A 127 20.19 8.02 4.87
C ALA A 127 20.56 6.64 5.41
N GLY A 128 21.69 6.55 6.11
CA GLY A 128 22.16 5.32 6.74
C GLY A 128 22.65 4.22 5.78
N PRO A 129 22.84 2.99 6.30
CA PRO A 129 23.17 1.81 5.51
C PRO A 129 22.08 1.48 4.48
N PRO A 130 22.43 0.97 3.28
CA PRO A 130 23.78 0.70 2.76
C PRO A 130 24.42 1.87 2.00
N TYR A 131 23.80 3.05 2.02
CA TYR A 131 24.21 4.20 1.20
C TYR A 131 25.42 4.94 1.75
N TRP A 132 25.49 5.07 3.07
CA TRP A 132 26.51 5.86 3.77
C TRP A 132 27.32 5.06 4.79
N SER A 133 27.30 3.72 4.72
CA SER A 133 28.00 2.85 5.65
C SER A 133 28.54 1.60 4.95
N ASP A 134 29.64 1.05 5.45
CA ASP A 134 30.24 -0.19 4.94
C ASP A 134 29.51 -1.49 5.36
N ARG A 135 28.26 -1.39 5.84
CA ARG A 135 27.47 -2.60 6.15
C ARG A 135 27.02 -3.27 4.85
N PRO A 136 27.18 -4.60 4.72
CA PRO A 136 26.63 -5.33 3.58
C PRO A 136 25.10 -5.21 3.58
N PHE A 137 24.52 -4.98 2.42
CA PHE A 137 23.07 -5.05 2.22
C PHE A 137 22.69 -6.47 1.83
N GLU A 138 21.98 -7.18 2.71
CA GLU A 138 21.51 -8.54 2.47
C GLU A 138 20.05 -8.52 2.01
N THR A 139 19.79 -8.96 0.79
CA THR A 139 18.44 -9.05 0.23
C THR A 139 17.71 -10.33 0.63
N ALA A 140 18.44 -11.36 1.08
CA ALA A 140 17.91 -12.70 1.37
C ALA A 140 16.81 -12.73 2.46
N HIS A 141 16.80 -11.73 3.35
CA HIS A 141 15.84 -11.63 4.45
C HIS A 141 14.65 -10.73 4.13
N LEU A 142 14.65 -10.07 2.98
CA LEU A 142 13.58 -9.17 2.59
C LEU A 142 12.35 -9.98 2.13
N PRO A 143 11.13 -9.59 2.53
CA PRO A 143 9.91 -10.15 1.97
C PRO A 143 9.94 -10.02 0.44
N VAL A 144 9.60 -11.08 -0.29
CA VAL A 144 9.51 -11.03 -1.75
C VAL A 144 8.04 -11.13 -2.14
N THR A 145 7.55 -10.14 -2.88
CA THR A 145 6.22 -10.14 -3.48
C THR A 145 6.36 -10.16 -4.99
N THR A 146 5.69 -11.09 -5.66
CA THR A 146 5.68 -11.16 -7.12
C THR A 146 4.55 -10.32 -7.70
N LEU A 147 4.87 -9.52 -8.72
CA LEU A 147 3.91 -8.78 -9.52
C LEU A 147 4.18 -9.06 -11.01
N GLY A 148 3.40 -9.95 -11.61
CA GLY A 148 3.66 -10.43 -12.97
C GLY A 148 4.99 -11.18 -13.02
N GLU A 149 5.94 -10.68 -13.82
CA GLU A 149 7.31 -11.20 -13.94
C GLU A 149 8.32 -10.45 -13.06
N THR A 150 7.87 -9.48 -12.24
CA THR A 150 8.74 -8.66 -11.40
C THR A 150 8.70 -9.12 -9.95
N GLU A 151 9.87 -9.32 -9.36
CA GLU A 151 10.03 -9.54 -7.93
C GLU A 151 10.24 -8.21 -7.22
N ILE A 152 9.36 -7.92 -6.27
CA ILE A 152 9.43 -6.72 -5.42
C ILE A 152 9.98 -7.16 -4.08
N LEU A 153 11.14 -6.60 -3.70
CA LEU A 153 11.72 -6.77 -2.37
C LEU A 153 11.09 -5.76 -1.40
N GLY A 154 10.59 -6.26 -0.26
CA GLY A 154 9.81 -5.51 0.71
C GLY A 154 8.28 -5.58 0.49
N PRO A 155 7.51 -4.66 1.10
CA PRO A 155 7.95 -3.65 2.07
C PRO A 155 8.34 -4.29 3.40
N MET A 156 9.40 -3.79 4.03
CA MET A 156 9.77 -4.14 5.39
C MET A 156 9.49 -2.93 6.30
N PRO A 157 8.88 -3.11 7.49
CA PRO A 157 8.76 -2.02 8.45
C PRO A 157 10.15 -1.49 8.79
N ALA A 158 10.26 -0.17 8.98
CA ALA A 158 11.52 0.44 9.39
C ALA A 158 12.00 -0.23 10.69
N ALA A 159 13.19 -0.81 10.66
CA ALA A 159 13.88 -1.19 11.88
C ALA A 159 14.34 0.08 12.60
N ALA A 160 14.34 0.09 13.94
CA ALA A 160 14.96 1.16 14.68
C ALA A 160 16.42 1.29 14.22
N GLY A 161 16.83 2.47 13.80
CA GLY A 161 18.21 2.71 13.39
C GLY A 161 19.12 2.38 14.57
N ASP A 162 20.08 1.48 14.35
CA ASP A 162 21.17 1.27 15.31
C ASP A 162 21.92 2.60 15.45
N SER A 163 21.91 3.14 16.67
CA SER A 163 22.70 4.29 17.11
C SER A 163 24.20 4.04 16.99
#